data_AF-A0A7W8UV23-F1
#
_entry.id   AF-A0A7W8UV23-F1
#
_cell.length_a   1.000
_cell.length_b   1.000
_cell.length_c   1.000
_cell.angle_alpha   90.00
_cell.angle_beta   90.00
_cell.angle_gamma   90.00
#
_symmetry.space_group_name_H-M   'P 1'
#
loop_
_entity.id
_entity.type
_entity.pdbx_description
1 polymer ?
#
loop_
_entity_poly.entity_id
_entity_poly.type
_entity_poly.pdbx_seq_one_letter_code
_entity_poly.pdbx_strand_id
1 'polypeptide(L)'
;MTITTILVAAMAALSGSAHAAQSYDSYEALYVAQAGAVFGDPIKRNGDPTDQNAGVVYSYPGEPGTFMKLQAKLERKTLNIELWKDRLAVDGKSYRFAHATTFPGEHVSEIFPQSANVFIAARTDTHPPLLCVEGHGNGSGEAGSRYRQISLLVNPLARKPTFLHLPSLLSSCRAVVATKEGKLAFPNNSYVFDDAQASRVGLLVSYYTFKNQRFVPVPALKQLRLKFTHPEIPFQFSIQDEHQVSTLLFSEIK
;
A
#
# COMPACT_ATOMS: atom_id res chain seq x y z
N MET A 1 68.74 -26.79 -28.07
CA MET A 1 68.43 -25.35 -28.11
C MET A 1 67.16 -25.16 -28.91
N THR A 2 66.02 -25.05 -28.24
CA THR A 2 64.83 -24.22 -28.57
C THR A 2 63.72 -24.57 -27.57
N ILE A 3 63.31 -23.55 -26.82
CA ILE A 3 62.16 -23.56 -25.91
C ILE A 3 60.94 -23.21 -26.76
N THR A 4 59.79 -23.86 -26.53
CA THR A 4 58.49 -23.28 -26.93
C THR A 4 57.41 -23.72 -25.96
N THR A 5 57.18 -22.87 -24.96
CA THR A 5 55.97 -22.77 -24.15
C THR A 5 54.78 -22.38 -25.03
N ILE A 6 53.64 -23.06 -24.87
CA ILE A 6 52.34 -22.52 -25.30
C ILE A 6 51.39 -22.56 -24.11
N LEU A 7 51.09 -21.35 -23.63
CA LEU A 7 50.01 -20.98 -22.72
C LEU A 7 48.66 -21.40 -23.31
N VAL A 8 47.79 -22.03 -22.51
CA VAL A 8 46.35 -22.00 -22.78
C VAL A 8 45.71 -21.16 -21.69
N ALA A 9 45.15 -20.04 -22.11
CA ALA A 9 44.49 -19.05 -21.27
C ALA A 9 43.21 -19.61 -20.66
N ALA A 10 43.09 -19.55 -19.34
CA ALA A 10 41.83 -19.75 -18.64
C ALA A 10 40.96 -18.50 -18.86
N MET A 11 39.94 -18.61 -19.71
CA MET A 11 38.86 -17.63 -19.77
C MET A 11 37.98 -17.80 -18.53
N ALA A 12 38.25 -17.00 -17.49
CA ALA A 12 37.31 -16.77 -16.42
C ALA A 12 36.12 -15.98 -16.98
N ALA A 13 35.00 -16.65 -17.23
CA ALA A 13 33.73 -15.99 -17.45
C ALA A 13 33.31 -15.31 -16.14
N LEU A 14 33.62 -14.02 -16.02
CA LEU A 14 33.01 -13.15 -15.02
C LEU A 14 31.54 -12.96 -15.43
N SER A 15 30.67 -13.83 -14.94
CA SER A 15 29.22 -13.58 -14.90
C SER A 15 28.98 -12.43 -13.93
N GLY A 16 29.13 -11.19 -14.42
CA GLY A 16 28.64 -10.02 -13.71
C GLY A 16 27.15 -10.19 -13.49
N SER A 17 26.75 -10.36 -12.23
CA SER A 17 25.36 -10.36 -11.82
C SER A 17 24.76 -8.98 -12.10
N ALA A 18 24.37 -8.73 -13.35
CA ALA A 18 23.52 -7.60 -13.69
C ALA A 18 22.21 -7.82 -12.94
N HIS A 19 22.08 -7.22 -11.77
CA HIS A 19 20.83 -7.20 -11.03
C HIS A 19 19.89 -6.32 -11.86
N ALA A 20 19.08 -6.96 -12.70
CA ALA A 20 18.03 -6.27 -13.43
C ALA A 20 17.15 -5.56 -12.40
N ALA A 21 16.92 -4.27 -12.61
CA ALA A 21 16.01 -3.49 -11.78
C ALA A 21 14.66 -4.22 -11.72
N GLN A 22 14.15 -4.46 -10.52
CA GLN A 22 12.90 -5.19 -10.34
C GLN A 22 11.74 -4.34 -10.86
N SER A 23 11.02 -4.87 -11.86
CA SER A 23 9.86 -4.23 -12.49
C SER A 23 8.55 -4.79 -11.95
N TYR A 24 7.54 -3.93 -11.91
CA TYR A 24 6.19 -4.25 -11.47
C TYR A 24 5.17 -3.67 -12.44
N ASP A 25 4.13 -4.46 -12.71
CA ASP A 25 3.00 -4.05 -13.57
C ASP A 25 1.85 -3.42 -12.79
N SER A 26 1.96 -3.34 -11.46
CA SER A 26 1.00 -2.65 -10.59
C SER A 26 1.58 -2.37 -9.20
N TYR A 27 0.99 -1.37 -8.53
CA TYR A 27 1.23 -1.12 -7.09
C TYR A 27 0.83 -2.29 -6.21
N GLU A 28 -0.20 -3.02 -6.62
CA GLU A 28 -0.66 -4.21 -5.89
C GLU A 28 0.44 -5.28 -5.84
N ALA A 29 1.08 -5.55 -6.99
CA ALA A 29 2.20 -6.49 -7.07
C ALA A 29 3.40 -6.03 -6.23
N LEU A 30 3.68 -4.72 -6.22
CA LEU A 30 4.71 -4.13 -5.36
C LEU A 30 4.41 -4.35 -3.88
N TYR A 31 3.20 -4.03 -3.43
CA TYR A 31 2.83 -4.06 -2.02
C TYR A 31 2.70 -5.47 -1.46
N VAL A 32 2.17 -6.41 -2.24
CA VAL A 32 2.12 -7.84 -1.85
C VAL A 32 3.51 -8.44 -1.69
N ALA A 33 4.48 -7.99 -2.48
CA ALA A 33 5.86 -8.48 -2.40
C ALA A 33 6.65 -7.92 -1.20
N GLN A 34 6.13 -6.93 -0.46
CA GLN A 34 6.85 -6.33 0.65
C GLN A 34 6.98 -7.27 1.84
N ALA A 35 8.19 -7.32 2.42
CA ALA A 35 8.39 -8.02 3.67
C ALA A 35 7.55 -7.37 4.79
N GLY A 36 6.83 -8.20 5.54
CA GLY A 36 5.97 -7.74 6.62
C GLY A 36 4.62 -7.18 6.17
N ALA A 37 4.21 -7.38 4.92
CA ALA A 37 2.84 -7.07 4.48
C ALA A 37 1.80 -7.69 5.42
N VAL A 38 0.85 -6.88 5.88
CA VAL A 38 -0.09 -7.27 6.94
C VAL A 38 -1.40 -7.82 6.39
N PHE A 39 -1.86 -7.30 5.26
CA PHE A 39 -3.13 -7.67 4.66
C PHE A 39 -2.92 -8.59 3.45
N GLY A 40 -3.71 -9.66 3.40
CA GLY A 40 -3.85 -10.52 2.23
C GLY A 40 -4.97 -10.05 1.32
N ASP A 41 -5.75 -11.00 0.79
CA ASP A 41 -6.89 -10.71 -0.07
C ASP A 41 -8.03 -9.99 0.67
N PRO A 42 -8.78 -9.11 -0.03
CA PRO A 42 -9.98 -8.50 0.55
C PRO A 42 -11.07 -9.56 0.77
N ILE A 43 -12.00 -9.27 1.68
CA ILE A 43 -13.19 -10.09 1.90
C ILE A 43 -13.97 -10.16 0.58
N LYS A 44 -14.36 -11.37 0.18
CA LYS A 44 -15.02 -11.60 -1.11
C LYS A 44 -16.39 -10.92 -1.11
N ARG A 45 -16.68 -10.15 -2.16
CA ARG A 45 -17.97 -9.44 -2.29
C ARG A 45 -19.11 -10.32 -2.76
N ASN A 46 -18.82 -11.43 -3.43
CA ASN A 46 -19.82 -12.36 -3.98
C ASN A 46 -19.48 -13.78 -3.52
N GLY A 47 -19.84 -14.11 -2.29
CA GLY A 47 -19.92 -15.50 -1.85
C GLY A 47 -21.38 -15.94 -1.82
N ASP A 48 -21.60 -17.24 -1.75
CA ASP A 48 -22.90 -17.78 -1.33
C ASP A 48 -23.33 -17.03 -0.05
N PRO A 49 -24.59 -16.56 0.10
CA PRO A 49 -25.04 -15.93 1.35
C PRO A 49 -24.91 -16.83 2.60
N THR A 50 -24.60 -18.12 2.42
CA THR A 50 -24.21 -19.06 3.48
C THR A 50 -22.69 -19.12 3.76
N ASP A 51 -21.86 -18.55 2.89
CA ASP A 51 -20.40 -18.42 3.04
C ASP A 51 -20.07 -17.23 3.95
N GLN A 52 -19.34 -17.50 5.02
CA GLN A 52 -19.04 -16.57 6.12
C GLN A 52 -18.07 -15.43 5.72
N ASN A 53 -17.73 -15.32 4.43
CA ASN A 53 -16.86 -14.29 3.85
C ASN A 53 -17.48 -13.62 2.60
N ALA A 54 -18.82 -13.59 2.49
CA ALA A 54 -19.55 -12.96 1.40
C ALA A 54 -19.99 -11.53 1.74
N GLY A 55 -19.84 -10.60 0.78
CA GLY A 55 -20.47 -9.29 0.80
C GLY A 55 -21.90 -9.36 0.23
N VAL A 56 -22.80 -8.53 0.75
CA VAL A 56 -24.11 -8.29 0.13
C VAL A 56 -24.38 -6.79 0.18
N VAL A 57 -24.73 -6.21 -0.97
CA VAL A 57 -25.11 -4.80 -1.07
C VAL A 57 -26.58 -4.67 -0.73
N TYR A 58 -26.90 -3.78 0.21
CA TYR A 58 -28.25 -3.47 0.63
C TYR A 58 -28.61 -2.03 0.29
N SER A 59 -29.89 -1.84 0.01
CA SER A 59 -30.57 -0.55 -0.05
C SER A 59 -31.86 -0.73 0.74
N TYR A 60 -32.00 -0.08 1.91
CA TYR A 60 -33.24 -0.16 2.67
C TYR A 60 -34.21 0.94 2.22
N PRO A 61 -35.49 0.62 1.97
CA PRO A 61 -36.51 1.65 1.79
C PRO A 61 -36.58 2.54 3.04
N GLY A 62 -36.42 3.86 2.86
CA GLY A 62 -36.48 4.85 3.95
C GLY A 62 -35.14 5.22 4.59
N GLU A 63 -34.06 4.50 4.30
CA GLU A 63 -32.70 4.89 4.72
C GLU A 63 -31.98 5.59 3.56
N PRO A 64 -31.28 6.72 3.79
CA PRO A 64 -30.53 7.38 2.75
C PRO A 64 -29.28 6.58 2.39
N GLY A 65 -29.32 5.92 1.23
CA GLY A 65 -28.15 5.41 0.52
C GLY A 65 -28.02 3.88 0.46
N THR A 66 -26.91 3.44 -0.14
CA THR A 66 -26.53 2.02 -0.22
C THR A 66 -25.41 1.74 0.76
N PHE A 67 -25.35 0.51 1.26
CA PHE A 67 -24.26 0.04 2.10
C PHE A 67 -23.99 -1.43 1.81
N MET A 68 -22.78 -1.89 2.14
CA MET A 68 -22.35 -3.26 1.94
C MET A 68 -22.23 -3.94 3.31
N LYS A 69 -22.95 -5.04 3.54
CA LYS A 69 -22.68 -5.91 4.69
C LYS A 69 -21.67 -6.96 4.28
N LEU A 70 -20.73 -7.23 5.15
CA LEU A 70 -19.72 -8.28 5.01
C LEU A 70 -19.67 -9.04 6.33
N GLN A 71 -19.38 -10.32 6.24
CA GLN A 71 -18.92 -11.09 7.39
C GLN A 71 -17.46 -11.46 7.20
N ALA A 72 -16.71 -11.46 8.30
CA ALA A 72 -15.34 -11.92 8.28
C ALA A 72 -14.98 -12.52 9.62
N LYS A 73 -14.19 -13.59 9.59
CA LYS A 73 -13.63 -14.18 10.80
C LYS A 73 -12.42 -13.38 11.27
N LEU A 74 -12.49 -12.84 12.48
CA LEU A 74 -11.36 -12.27 13.20
C LEU A 74 -11.08 -13.12 14.43
N GLU A 75 -9.94 -13.81 14.43
CA GLU A 75 -9.58 -14.76 15.49
C GLU A 75 -10.66 -15.85 15.65
N ARG A 76 -11.32 -15.91 16.82
CA ARG A 76 -12.40 -16.88 17.12
C ARG A 76 -13.81 -16.29 16.94
N LYS A 77 -13.93 -15.06 16.43
CA LYS A 77 -15.20 -14.35 16.30
C LYS A 77 -15.51 -14.08 14.84
N THR A 78 -16.79 -14.16 14.47
CA THR A 78 -17.30 -13.61 13.22
C THR A 78 -17.71 -12.17 13.47
N LEU A 79 -17.13 -11.25 12.71
CA LEU A 79 -17.50 -9.84 12.74
C LEU A 79 -18.59 -9.57 11.72
N ASN A 80 -19.57 -8.76 12.11
CA ASN A 80 -20.49 -8.14 11.16
C ASN A 80 -19.94 -6.77 10.80
N ILE A 81 -19.63 -6.57 9.53
CA ILE A 81 -19.06 -5.34 9.02
C ILE A 81 -20.10 -4.69 8.11
N GLU A 82 -20.39 -3.42 8.33
CA GLU A 82 -21.20 -2.62 7.42
C GLU A 82 -20.38 -1.46 6.89
N LEU A 83 -20.17 -1.44 5.58
CA LEU A 83 -19.53 -0.32 4.91
C LEU A 83 -20.59 0.59 4.32
N TRP A 84 -20.71 1.76 4.91
CA TRP A 84 -21.57 2.85 4.43
C TRP A 84 -20.73 3.88 3.69
N LYS A 85 -21.41 4.83 3.04
CA LYS A 85 -20.76 5.91 2.30
C LYS A 85 -19.85 6.80 3.16
N ASP A 86 -20.27 7.08 4.40
CA ASP A 86 -19.61 8.01 5.33
C ASP A 86 -18.99 7.35 6.56
N ARG A 87 -19.19 6.03 6.73
CA ARG A 87 -18.79 5.29 7.93
C ARG A 87 -18.52 3.82 7.68
N LEU A 88 -17.74 3.23 8.57
CA LEU A 88 -17.61 1.80 8.78
C LEU A 88 -18.33 1.42 10.08
N ALA A 89 -19.13 0.36 10.11
CA ALA A 89 -19.61 -0.22 11.35
C ALA A 89 -19.05 -1.64 11.54
N VAL A 90 -18.66 -1.97 12.78
CA VAL A 90 -18.17 -3.30 13.17
C VAL A 90 -18.94 -3.75 14.40
N ASP A 91 -19.70 -4.84 14.30
CA ASP A 91 -20.60 -5.35 15.34
C ASP A 91 -21.52 -4.25 15.92
N GLY A 92 -22.07 -3.41 15.03
CA GLY A 92 -22.94 -2.28 15.37
C GLY A 92 -22.22 -1.02 15.87
N LYS A 93 -20.90 -1.07 16.14
CA LYS A 93 -20.13 0.12 16.53
C LYS A 93 -19.71 0.91 15.29
N SER A 94 -20.13 2.17 15.23
CA SER A 94 -19.94 3.07 14.09
C SER A 94 -18.64 3.89 14.18
N TYR A 95 -17.92 3.98 13.07
CA TYR A 95 -16.68 4.71 12.85
C TYR A 95 -16.85 5.61 11.62
N ARG A 96 -17.13 6.90 11.85
CA ARG A 96 -17.28 7.89 10.77
C ARG A 96 -15.93 8.23 10.16
N PHE A 97 -15.81 8.20 8.83
CA PHE A 97 -14.56 8.52 8.13
C PHE A 97 -14.07 9.94 8.48
N ALA A 98 -14.99 10.89 8.61
CA ALA A 98 -14.68 12.27 9.01
C ALA A 98 -14.04 12.40 10.41
N HIS A 99 -14.12 11.37 11.26
CA HIS A 99 -13.51 11.34 12.59
C HIS A 99 -12.19 10.53 12.63
N ALA A 100 -11.77 9.96 11.51
CA ALA A 100 -10.46 9.33 11.43
C ALA A 100 -9.37 10.38 11.63
N THR A 101 -8.27 9.99 12.29
CA THR A 101 -7.09 10.86 12.35
C THR A 101 -6.43 10.85 10.97
N THR A 102 -6.44 12.00 10.30
CA THR A 102 -6.07 12.13 8.89
C THR A 102 -4.59 12.43 8.72
N PHE A 103 -3.94 11.72 7.78
CA PHE A 103 -2.56 12.01 7.41
C PHE A 103 -2.43 13.48 6.93
N PRO A 104 -1.36 14.21 7.30
CA PRO A 104 -1.23 15.62 6.91
C PRO A 104 -1.30 15.82 5.39
N GLY A 105 -2.16 16.74 4.95
CA GLY A 105 -2.37 17.05 3.52
C GLY A 105 -3.38 16.16 2.81
N GLU A 106 -3.89 15.11 3.46
CA GLU A 106 -4.95 14.27 2.91
C GLU A 106 -6.35 14.86 3.17
N HIS A 107 -7.28 14.51 2.30
CA HIS A 107 -8.69 14.89 2.40
C HIS A 107 -9.57 13.65 2.48
N VAL A 108 -10.32 13.55 3.56
CA VAL A 108 -11.33 12.52 3.72
C VAL A 108 -12.48 12.82 2.76
N SER A 109 -12.86 11.83 1.96
CA SER A 109 -14.09 11.84 1.19
C SER A 109 -14.90 10.57 1.44
N GLU A 110 -16.14 10.62 1.00
CA GLU A 110 -17.03 9.47 1.01
C GLU A 110 -16.46 8.33 0.16
N ILE A 111 -16.72 7.09 0.58
CA ILE A 111 -16.33 5.88 -0.15
C ILE A 111 -17.58 5.29 -0.80
N PHE A 112 -17.53 4.95 -2.08
CA PHE A 112 -18.60 4.19 -2.71
C PHE A 112 -18.58 2.73 -2.23
N PRO A 113 -19.57 2.25 -1.43
CA PRO A 113 -19.46 0.93 -0.80
C PRO A 113 -19.39 -0.23 -1.80
N GLN A 114 -20.02 -0.07 -2.96
CA GLN A 114 -20.11 -1.11 -3.99
C GLN A 114 -18.77 -1.40 -4.69
N SER A 115 -17.88 -0.40 -4.77
CA SER A 115 -16.57 -0.53 -5.42
C SER A 115 -15.42 -0.73 -4.43
N ALA A 116 -15.68 -0.57 -3.13
CA ALA A 116 -14.69 -0.64 -2.08
C ALA A 116 -14.25 -2.07 -1.74
N ASN A 117 -13.00 -2.19 -1.30
CA ASN A 117 -12.44 -3.40 -0.72
C ASN A 117 -12.35 -3.25 0.79
N VAL A 118 -12.64 -4.34 1.51
CA VAL A 118 -12.44 -4.43 2.95
C VAL A 118 -11.47 -5.57 3.23
N PHE A 119 -10.44 -5.27 4.00
CA PHE A 119 -9.38 -6.20 4.37
C PHE A 119 -9.39 -6.41 5.87
N ILE A 120 -9.02 -7.61 6.28
CA ILE A 120 -8.89 -7.96 7.69
C ILE A 120 -7.54 -8.64 7.94
N ALA A 121 -6.92 -8.31 9.06
CA ALA A 121 -5.71 -8.98 9.52
C ALA A 121 -5.91 -9.42 10.97
N ALA A 122 -5.69 -10.72 11.23
CA ALA A 122 -5.73 -11.25 12.59
C ALA A 122 -4.56 -10.72 13.42
N ARG A 123 -4.65 -10.85 14.74
CA ARG A 123 -3.54 -10.56 15.63
C ARG A 123 -2.33 -11.44 15.29
N THR A 124 -1.16 -10.84 15.35
CA THR A 124 0.14 -11.54 15.38
C THR A 124 0.98 -10.98 16.53
N ASP A 125 2.21 -11.47 16.67
CA ASP A 125 3.17 -10.92 17.63
C ASP A 125 3.63 -9.50 17.26
N THR A 126 3.46 -9.09 15.98
CA THR A 126 3.95 -7.80 15.47
C THR A 126 2.85 -6.76 15.26
N HIS A 127 1.56 -7.13 15.34
CA HIS A 127 0.49 -6.16 15.28
C HIS A 127 -0.82 -6.64 15.95
N PRO A 128 -1.64 -5.70 16.47
CA PRO A 128 -3.01 -6.03 16.89
C PRO A 128 -3.87 -6.43 15.68
N PRO A 129 -5.09 -6.94 15.90
CA PRO A 129 -6.01 -7.18 14.79
C PRO A 129 -6.36 -5.86 14.09
N LEU A 130 -6.48 -5.89 12.76
CA LEU A 130 -6.72 -4.71 11.94
C LEU A 130 -7.89 -4.94 10.99
N LEU A 131 -8.58 -3.85 10.66
CA LEU A 131 -9.52 -3.77 9.54
C LEU A 131 -9.13 -2.56 8.70
N CYS A 132 -8.97 -2.75 7.40
CA CYS A 132 -8.69 -1.66 6.47
C CYS A 132 -9.75 -1.62 5.37
N VAL A 133 -10.19 -0.41 5.01
CA VAL A 133 -11.09 -0.17 3.90
C VAL A 133 -10.35 0.68 2.89
N GLU A 134 -10.42 0.31 1.62
CA GLU A 134 -10.04 1.20 0.54
C GLU A 134 -11.15 1.30 -0.50
N GLY A 135 -11.27 2.45 -1.14
CA GLY A 135 -12.20 2.62 -2.24
C GLY A 135 -12.02 3.95 -2.96
N HIS A 136 -12.83 4.15 -3.99
CA HIS A 136 -12.85 5.40 -4.73
C HIS A 136 -13.82 6.38 -4.07
N GLY A 137 -13.42 7.65 -4.02
CA GLY A 137 -14.31 8.76 -3.71
C GLY A 137 -14.87 9.41 -4.98
N ASN A 138 -15.41 10.63 -4.86
CA ASN A 138 -16.04 11.39 -5.95
C ASN A 138 -15.00 12.02 -6.93
N GLY A 139 -13.94 11.29 -7.28
CA GLY A 139 -12.90 11.76 -8.21
C GLY A 139 -13.12 11.22 -9.63
N SER A 140 -12.86 12.04 -10.64
CA SER A 140 -12.82 11.63 -12.06
C SER A 140 -11.39 11.79 -12.63
N GLY A 141 -11.14 11.21 -13.81
CA GLY A 141 -9.88 11.34 -14.53
C GLY A 141 -8.65 10.85 -13.75
N GLU A 142 -7.59 11.67 -13.71
CA GLU A 142 -6.36 11.35 -12.96
C GLU A 142 -6.61 11.21 -11.46
N ALA A 143 -7.46 12.06 -10.87
CA ALA A 143 -7.77 11.99 -9.45
C ALA A 143 -8.42 10.65 -9.09
N GLY A 144 -9.42 10.22 -9.87
CA GLY A 144 -10.14 8.97 -9.63
C GLY A 144 -9.31 7.70 -9.83
N SER A 145 -8.28 7.74 -10.70
CA SER A 145 -7.41 6.58 -10.99
C SER A 145 -6.19 6.50 -10.09
N ARG A 146 -5.73 7.61 -9.52
CA ARG A 146 -4.47 7.67 -8.75
C ARG A 146 -4.65 7.82 -7.26
N TYR A 147 -5.80 8.32 -6.79
CA TYR A 147 -6.06 8.55 -5.38
C TYR A 147 -7.16 7.61 -4.88
N ARG A 148 -6.87 6.86 -3.82
CA ARG A 148 -7.84 5.98 -3.15
C ARG A 148 -8.06 6.45 -1.71
N GLN A 149 -9.30 6.46 -1.28
CA GLN A 149 -9.62 6.68 0.12
C GLN A 149 -9.24 5.43 0.91
N ILE A 150 -8.32 5.54 1.86
CA ILE A 150 -7.84 4.41 2.65
C ILE A 150 -8.04 4.72 4.13
N SER A 151 -8.80 3.86 4.80
CA SER A 151 -9.11 4.00 6.22
C SER A 151 -8.70 2.74 6.98
N LEU A 152 -7.85 2.92 8.00
CA LEU A 152 -7.32 1.84 8.83
C LEU A 152 -7.89 1.93 10.24
N LEU A 153 -8.58 0.88 10.67
CA LEU A 153 -9.07 0.68 12.03
C LEU A 153 -8.17 -0.32 12.76
N VAL A 154 -7.38 0.19 13.69
CA VAL A 154 -6.44 -0.58 14.51
C VAL A 154 -7.16 -1.06 15.78
N ASN A 155 -7.10 -2.37 16.00
CA ASN A 155 -7.72 -3.08 17.11
C ASN A 155 -9.23 -2.81 17.22
N PRO A 156 -10.03 -3.22 16.22
CA PRO A 156 -11.46 -2.85 16.11
C PRO A 156 -12.31 -3.27 17.31
N LEU A 157 -11.88 -4.30 18.06
CA LEU A 157 -12.57 -4.83 19.23
C LEU A 157 -12.13 -4.18 20.56
N ALA A 158 -11.18 -3.25 20.54
CA ALA A 158 -10.77 -2.54 21.73
C ALA A 158 -11.83 -1.52 22.20
N ARG A 159 -11.78 -1.17 23.50
CA ARG A 159 -12.58 -0.09 24.07
C ARG A 159 -12.31 1.25 23.38
N LYS A 160 -11.04 1.52 23.05
CA LYS A 160 -10.57 2.74 22.35
C LYS A 160 -9.73 2.34 21.14
N PRO A 161 -10.36 1.96 20.02
CA PRO A 161 -9.64 1.64 18.79
C PRO A 161 -9.06 2.92 18.19
N THR A 162 -8.04 2.78 17.35
CA THR A 162 -7.46 3.91 16.60
C THR A 162 -7.97 3.86 15.17
N PHE A 163 -8.57 4.97 14.70
CA PHE A 163 -9.08 5.06 13.34
C PHE A 163 -8.30 6.12 12.56
N LEU A 164 -7.68 5.71 11.46
CA LEU A 164 -6.75 6.52 10.68
C LEU A 164 -7.23 6.65 9.24
N HIS A 165 -7.00 7.81 8.64
CA HIS A 165 -7.07 7.99 7.20
C HIS A 165 -5.64 8.10 6.65
N LEU A 166 -5.28 7.16 5.78
CA LEU A 166 -3.92 6.95 5.30
C LEU A 166 -3.65 7.71 3.99
N PRO A 167 -2.37 7.90 3.60
CA PRO A 167 -2.03 8.52 2.32
C PRO A 167 -2.69 7.83 1.13
N SER A 168 -3.22 8.63 0.20
CA SER A 168 -4.13 8.15 -0.84
C SER A 168 -3.48 7.93 -2.21
N LEU A 169 -2.36 8.62 -2.50
CA LEU A 169 -1.71 8.56 -3.81
C LEU A 169 -1.10 7.18 -4.07
N LEU A 170 -1.67 6.44 -5.01
CA LEU A 170 -1.18 5.16 -5.53
C LEU A 170 -0.80 4.17 -4.41
N SER A 171 -1.53 4.26 -3.30
CA SER A 171 -1.37 3.46 -2.09
C SER A 171 -2.52 2.45 -1.97
N SER A 172 -2.44 1.57 -0.98
CA SER A 172 -3.45 0.55 -0.72
C SER A 172 -3.43 0.11 0.74
N CYS A 173 -4.54 -0.48 1.21
CA CYS A 173 -4.53 -1.28 2.43
C CYS A 173 -3.43 -2.35 2.43
N ARG A 174 -3.14 -2.98 1.28
CA ARG A 174 -2.06 -3.97 1.17
C ARG A 174 -0.66 -3.39 1.34
N ALA A 175 -0.52 -2.08 1.25
CA ALA A 175 0.75 -1.39 1.47
C ALA A 175 1.11 -1.23 2.95
N VAL A 176 0.19 -1.56 3.86
CA VAL A 176 0.46 -1.53 5.30
C VAL A 176 1.36 -2.72 5.66
N VAL A 177 2.51 -2.40 6.24
CA VAL A 177 3.50 -3.38 6.69
C VAL A 177 3.69 -3.32 8.20
N ALA A 178 4.07 -4.44 8.81
CA ALA A 178 4.54 -4.51 10.19
C ALA A 178 6.07 -4.55 10.20
N THR A 179 6.66 -3.60 10.90
CA THR A 179 8.11 -3.56 11.18
C THR A 179 8.51 -4.65 12.16
N LYS A 180 9.81 -4.97 12.23
CA LYS A 180 10.36 -5.93 13.20
C LYS A 180 10.09 -5.52 14.65
N GLU A 181 9.95 -4.23 14.91
CA GLU A 181 9.63 -3.67 16.23
C GLU A 181 8.12 -3.68 16.53
N GLY A 182 7.30 -4.33 15.69
CA GLY A 182 5.86 -4.46 15.88
C GLY A 182 5.08 -3.16 15.65
N LYS A 183 5.64 -2.22 14.89
CA LYS A 183 4.92 -1.00 14.49
C LYS A 183 4.36 -1.16 13.09
N LEU A 184 3.13 -0.67 12.90
CA LEU A 184 2.53 -0.54 11.59
C LEU A 184 3.15 0.63 10.84
N ALA A 185 3.59 0.40 9.62
CA ALA A 185 4.03 1.42 8.70
C ALA A 185 3.21 1.38 7.41
N PHE A 186 3.02 2.53 6.79
CA PHE A 186 2.31 2.69 5.53
C PHE A 186 3.05 3.72 4.67
N PRO A 187 3.01 3.56 3.33
CA PRO A 187 3.70 4.48 2.45
C PRO A 187 2.93 5.80 2.30
N ASN A 188 3.69 6.87 2.21
CA ASN A 188 3.31 8.13 1.61
C ASN A 188 4.11 8.26 0.31
N ASN A 189 3.40 8.32 -0.81
CA ASN A 189 3.99 8.42 -2.14
C ASN A 189 4.01 9.89 -2.57
N SER A 190 5.10 10.34 -3.16
CA SER A 190 5.18 11.65 -3.80
C SER A 190 5.75 11.52 -5.21
N TYR A 191 5.29 12.36 -6.14
CA TYR A 191 5.85 12.36 -7.49
C TYR A 191 7.29 12.84 -7.50
N VAL A 192 8.11 12.15 -8.29
CA VAL A 192 9.41 12.63 -8.72
C VAL A 192 9.23 13.29 -10.08
N PHE A 193 9.72 14.52 -10.21
CA PHE A 193 9.65 15.29 -11.44
C PHE A 193 11.00 15.32 -12.15
N ASP A 194 10.98 15.31 -13.48
CA ASP A 194 12.10 15.76 -14.29
C ASP A 194 11.93 17.26 -14.55
N ASP A 195 12.81 18.07 -13.97
CA ASP A 195 12.75 19.54 -14.04
C ASP A 195 12.89 20.06 -15.48
N ALA A 196 13.58 19.32 -16.37
CA ALA A 196 13.76 19.75 -17.75
C ALA A 196 12.48 19.64 -18.58
N GLN A 197 11.59 18.70 -18.23
CA GLN A 197 10.36 18.40 -18.98
C GLN A 197 9.09 18.66 -18.17
N ALA A 198 9.22 19.08 -16.91
CA ALA A 198 8.15 19.19 -15.92
C ALA A 198 7.27 17.91 -15.85
N SER A 199 7.83 16.75 -16.19
CA SER A 199 7.10 15.50 -16.33
C SER A 199 7.25 14.65 -15.07
N ARG A 200 6.20 13.88 -14.74
CA ARG A 200 6.20 12.95 -13.60
C ARG A 200 6.93 11.69 -14.04
N VAL A 201 8.17 11.49 -13.58
CA VAL A 201 9.02 10.38 -14.04
C VAL A 201 9.03 9.19 -13.07
N GLY A 202 8.39 9.34 -11.91
CA GLY A 202 8.40 8.31 -10.89
C GLY A 202 7.70 8.69 -9.59
N LEU A 203 7.94 7.87 -8.57
CA LEU A 203 7.51 8.12 -7.20
C LEU A 203 8.67 7.97 -6.22
N LEU A 204 8.63 8.76 -5.15
CA LEU A 204 9.36 8.50 -3.92
C LEU A 204 8.37 7.93 -2.90
N VAL A 205 8.66 6.72 -2.42
CA VAL A 205 7.89 6.01 -1.41
C VAL A 205 8.57 6.17 -0.06
N SER A 206 7.94 6.92 0.84
CA SER A 206 8.42 7.14 2.20
C SER A 206 7.46 6.53 3.21
N TYR A 207 7.98 5.81 4.21
CA TYR A 207 7.12 5.13 5.19
C TYR A 207 6.90 5.96 6.45
N TYR A 208 5.66 5.91 6.95
CA TYR A 208 5.22 6.56 8.18
C TYR A 208 4.53 5.56 9.10
N THR A 209 4.61 5.81 10.40
CA THR A 209 3.86 5.10 11.45
C THR A 209 2.99 6.09 12.20
N PHE A 210 1.95 5.59 12.86
CA PHE A 210 1.18 6.39 13.82
C PHE A 210 1.67 6.12 15.24
N LYS A 211 2.20 7.13 15.92
CA LYS A 211 2.71 7.04 17.29
C LYS A 211 2.35 8.30 18.06
N ASN A 212 1.93 8.15 19.31
CA ASN A 212 1.60 9.28 20.20
C ASN A 212 0.61 10.27 19.54
N GLN A 213 -0.42 9.72 18.89
CA GLN A 213 -1.45 10.48 18.18
C GLN A 213 -0.95 11.32 16.99
N ARG A 214 0.22 10.99 16.43
CA ARG A 214 0.81 11.70 15.30
C ARG A 214 1.38 10.75 14.27
N PHE A 215 1.42 11.21 13.03
CA PHE A 215 2.14 10.56 11.94
C PHE A 215 3.62 10.92 12.03
N VAL A 216 4.49 9.92 12.07
CA VAL A 216 5.94 10.12 12.14
C VAL A 216 6.64 9.24 11.11
N PRO A 217 7.72 9.73 10.45
CA PRO A 217 8.45 8.93 9.49
C PRO A 217 9.10 7.71 10.16
N VAL A 218 9.36 6.66 9.39
CA VAL A 218 10.05 5.44 9.83
C VAL A 218 11.38 5.32 9.08
N PRO A 219 12.48 5.92 9.59
CA PRO A 219 13.77 5.91 8.89
C PRO A 219 14.38 4.53 8.69
N ALA A 220 13.99 3.55 9.52
CA ALA A 220 14.46 2.17 9.41
C ALA A 220 13.92 1.44 8.16
N LEU A 221 12.85 1.95 7.55
CA LEU A 221 12.37 1.45 6.27
C LEU A 221 13.03 2.26 5.15
N LYS A 222 13.76 1.57 4.27
CA LYS A 222 14.41 2.17 3.11
C LYS A 222 13.37 2.87 2.25
N GLN A 223 13.63 4.12 1.88
CA GLN A 223 12.82 4.81 0.89
C GLN A 223 12.96 4.11 -0.46
N LEU A 224 11.86 3.91 -1.17
CA LEU A 224 11.89 3.33 -2.51
C LEU A 224 11.73 4.44 -3.53
N ARG A 225 12.60 4.45 -4.53
CA ARG A 225 12.45 5.33 -5.69
C ARG A 225 11.96 4.48 -6.85
N LEU A 226 10.74 4.76 -7.31
CA LEU A 226 10.11 4.08 -8.43
C LEU A 226 10.32 4.93 -9.67
N LYS A 227 10.74 4.33 -10.77
CA LYS A 227 10.81 4.98 -12.09
C LYS A 227 9.70 4.44 -12.97
N PHE A 228 8.84 5.31 -13.50
CA PHE A 228 7.80 4.89 -14.42
C PHE A 228 8.40 4.39 -15.73
N THR A 229 7.85 3.32 -16.27
CA THR A 229 8.19 2.85 -17.62
C THR A 229 7.73 3.88 -18.66
N HIS A 230 6.56 4.46 -18.42
CA HIS A 230 5.92 5.51 -19.23
C HIS A 230 5.46 6.64 -18.30
N PRO A 231 6.03 7.86 -18.37
CA PRO A 231 5.66 8.99 -17.50
C PRO A 231 4.14 9.29 -17.44
N GLU A 232 3.44 9.04 -18.54
CA GLU A 232 2.00 9.24 -18.73
C GLU A 232 1.12 8.14 -18.10
N ILE A 233 1.66 6.93 -17.89
CA ILE A 233 0.95 5.77 -17.35
C ILE A 233 1.68 5.30 -16.09
N PRO A 234 1.36 5.85 -14.90
CA PRO A 234 2.13 5.62 -13.68
C PRO A 234 1.82 4.28 -13.02
N PHE A 235 1.42 3.24 -13.78
CA PHE A 235 1.02 1.94 -13.24
C PHE A 235 2.05 0.84 -13.47
N GLN A 236 3.01 1.09 -14.37
CA GLN A 236 4.15 0.21 -14.62
C GLN A 236 5.45 0.94 -14.28
N PHE A 237 6.29 0.31 -13.47
CA PHE A 237 7.48 0.95 -12.94
C PHE A 237 8.57 -0.06 -12.55
N SER A 238 9.78 0.45 -12.36
CA SER A 238 10.92 -0.29 -11.82
C SER A 238 11.42 0.36 -10.53
N ILE A 239 11.93 -0.44 -9.60
CA ILE A 239 12.62 0.06 -8.41
C ILE A 239 14.03 0.48 -8.82
N GLN A 240 14.40 1.73 -8.51
CA GLN A 240 15.77 2.21 -8.66
C GLN A 240 16.58 1.82 -7.43
N ASP A 241 17.63 1.02 -7.62
CA ASP A 241 18.60 0.78 -6.56
C ASP A 241 19.49 2.02 -6.37
N GLU A 242 19.64 2.45 -5.11
CA GLU A 242 20.50 3.57 -4.70
C GLU A 242 22.00 3.35 -5.02
N HIS A 243 22.40 2.19 -5.56
CA HIS A 243 23.80 1.90 -5.91
C HIS A 243 24.26 2.54 -7.24
N GLN A 244 23.43 3.34 -7.92
CA GLN A 244 23.80 4.05 -9.15
C GLN A 244 24.00 5.56 -9.01
N VAL A 245 24.50 6.05 -7.86
CA VAL A 245 24.87 7.48 -7.69
C VAL A 245 26.34 7.69 -7.26
N SER A 246 27.24 6.73 -7.51
CA SER A 246 28.68 6.96 -7.29
C SER A 246 29.56 6.24 -8.29
N THR A 247 29.46 6.60 -9.57
CA THR A 247 30.55 6.35 -10.54
C THR A 247 30.59 7.35 -11.70
N LEU A 248 30.30 8.64 -11.43
CA LEU A 248 30.54 9.73 -12.40
C LEU A 248 31.18 10.97 -11.75
N LEU A 249 31.95 10.78 -10.69
CA LEU A 249 32.94 11.74 -10.23
C LEU A 249 34.27 10.98 -10.17
N PHE A 250 35.30 11.54 -10.80
CA PHE A 250 36.65 10.97 -11.06
C PHE A 250 36.88 10.31 -12.43
N SER A 251 36.72 11.06 -13.51
CA SER A 251 37.70 10.99 -14.61
C SER A 251 37.82 12.33 -15.32
N GLU A 252 38.54 13.28 -14.72
CA GLU A 252 39.18 14.37 -15.46
C GLU A 252 40.19 15.10 -14.55
N ILE A 253 41.30 14.43 -14.26
CA ILE A 253 42.61 15.09 -14.08
C ILE A 253 43.67 14.15 -14.63
N LYS A 254 44.13 14.42 -15.86
CA LYS A 254 45.51 14.22 -16.26
C LYS A 254 45.85 15.12 -17.43
#